data_AF-A0A496P3H1-F1
#
_entry.id   AF-A0A496P3H1-F1
#
_cell.length_a   1.000
_cell.length_b   1.000
_cell.length_c   1.000
_cell.angle_alpha   90.00
_cell.angle_beta   90.00
_cell.angle_gamma   90.00
#
_symmetry.space_group_name_H-M   'P 1'
#
loop_
_entity.id
_entity.type
_entity.pdbx_description
1 polymer ?
#
loop_
_entity_poly.entity_id
_entity_poly.type
_entity_poly.pdbx_seq_one_letter_code
_entity_poly.pdbx_strand_id
1 'polypeptide(L)'
;MFRLLSKRTNLFSVPTYIGALLLFILVSNDLEVKFSNIFSTFTAFVGLAMGYVLFNKISLNKKTHLPLFLYSIFIFSFYDGNLDIGISMALFTSSILLFFFTSENDKIRSDSFLLVGSILAVSYIFLPTTWTLFIFVIIHIITKSDKIFLNIFQLILGCFMVISGYLCLMYLLEIDVFTEDYIPLISNEMITDFSSFYTLIPILVMCILAVGDHFINLNKKSPTSKFKYAFLLSFLLVQILILVFYMGSHREYLLLVIFPISIILSRFLRFIKYPWLQELGLWIIIISCLLDKFNPNFVI
;
A
#
# COMPACT_ATOMS: atom_id res chain seq x y z
N MET A 1 -16.66 -19.45 -12.13
CA MET A 1 -15.99 -18.24 -12.70
C MET A 1 -16.85 -17.08 -12.29
N PHE A 2 -16.29 -16.07 -11.60
CA PHE A 2 -17.02 -14.86 -11.21
C PHE A 2 -17.63 -14.18 -12.44
N ARG A 3 -18.88 -14.53 -12.78
CA ARG A 3 -19.53 -14.03 -14.01
C ARG A 3 -19.67 -12.51 -13.96
N LEU A 4 -19.89 -11.97 -12.76
CA LEU A 4 -19.96 -10.55 -12.41
C LEU A 4 -18.60 -9.82 -12.48
N LEU A 5 -17.49 -10.47 -12.05
CA LEU A 5 -16.14 -9.86 -12.00
C LEU A 5 -15.26 -10.22 -13.21
N SER A 6 -15.84 -10.88 -14.22
CA SER A 6 -15.16 -11.18 -15.48
C SER A 6 -15.13 -9.93 -16.37
N LYS A 7 -14.07 -9.72 -17.16
CA LYS A 7 -13.92 -8.60 -18.12
C LYS A 7 -15.01 -8.52 -19.21
N ARG A 8 -16.00 -9.43 -19.20
CA ARG A 8 -17.14 -9.41 -20.13
C ARG A 8 -18.18 -8.34 -19.75
N THR A 9 -18.17 -7.85 -18.51
CA THR A 9 -19.06 -6.79 -18.03
C THR A 9 -18.34 -5.44 -18.09
N ASN A 10 -18.77 -4.54 -18.98
CA ASN A 10 -18.20 -3.18 -19.11
C ASN A 10 -18.49 -2.27 -17.89
N LEU A 11 -19.28 -2.74 -16.93
CA LEU A 11 -19.66 -2.01 -15.71
C LEU A 11 -18.49 -1.78 -14.73
N PHE A 12 -17.40 -2.55 -14.81
CA PHE A 12 -16.30 -2.51 -13.83
C PHE A 12 -15.01 -1.87 -14.37
N SER A 13 -15.10 -0.69 -14.96
CA SER A 13 -13.93 0.06 -15.42
C SER A 13 -13.18 0.72 -14.26
N VAL A 14 -11.87 0.99 -14.42
CA VAL A 14 -11.06 1.71 -13.40
C VAL A 14 -11.70 3.06 -13.00
N PRO A 15 -12.20 3.90 -13.94
CA PRO A 15 -12.92 5.11 -13.57
C PRO A 15 -14.14 4.88 -12.67
N THR A 16 -14.86 3.76 -12.86
CA THR A 16 -16.04 3.44 -12.03
C THR A 16 -15.63 3.16 -10.59
N TYR A 17 -14.54 2.41 -10.38
CA TYR A 17 -14.00 2.17 -9.04
C TYR A 17 -13.48 3.44 -8.37
N ILE A 18 -12.84 4.34 -9.12
CA ILE A 18 -12.40 5.64 -8.61
C ILE A 18 -13.59 6.52 -8.24
N GLY A 19 -14.65 6.53 -9.04
CA GLY A 19 -15.89 7.25 -8.72
C GLY A 19 -16.59 6.71 -7.48
N ALA A 20 -16.66 5.39 -7.33
CA ALA A 20 -17.19 4.74 -6.13
C ALA A 20 -16.34 5.04 -4.88
N LEU A 21 -15.00 5.04 -5.02
CA LEU A 21 -14.09 5.45 -3.96
C LEU A 21 -14.34 6.89 -3.53
N LEU A 22 -14.47 7.82 -4.49
CA LEU A 22 -14.75 9.23 -4.19
C LEU A 22 -16.03 9.38 -3.38
N LEU A 23 -17.13 8.75 -3.83
CA LEU A 23 -18.41 8.79 -3.11
C LEU A 23 -18.28 8.19 -1.70
N PHE A 24 -17.60 7.06 -1.57
CA PHE A 24 -17.38 6.42 -0.27
C PHE A 24 -16.61 7.33 0.70
N ILE A 25 -15.51 7.94 0.25
CA ILE A 25 -14.70 8.87 1.06
C ILE A 25 -15.54 10.09 1.45
N LEU A 26 -16.32 10.67 0.52
CA LEU A 26 -17.18 11.81 0.82
C LEU A 26 -18.27 11.50 1.85
N VAL A 27 -18.83 10.29 1.83
CA VAL A 27 -19.85 9.86 2.80
C VAL A 27 -19.24 9.47 4.14
N SER A 28 -18.01 8.95 4.14
CA SER A 28 -17.36 8.44 5.35
C SER A 28 -16.66 9.51 6.17
N ASN A 29 -16.22 10.62 5.54
CA ASN A 29 -15.57 11.68 6.29
C ASN A 29 -16.58 12.60 6.97
N ASP A 30 -16.18 13.09 8.14
CA ASP A 30 -16.91 14.16 8.79
C ASP A 30 -16.95 15.40 7.89
N LEU A 31 -18.12 16.04 7.80
CA LEU A 31 -18.32 17.27 7.02
C LEU A 31 -17.64 18.50 7.66
N GLU A 32 -16.71 18.30 8.60
CA GLU A 32 -15.98 19.38 9.24
C GLU A 32 -14.93 19.95 8.27
N VAL A 33 -15.21 21.16 7.76
CA VAL A 33 -14.43 21.83 6.73
C VAL A 33 -13.18 22.50 7.35
N LYS A 34 -12.26 21.68 7.89
CA LYS A 34 -10.92 22.12 8.30
C LYS A 34 -9.91 21.87 7.17
N PHE A 35 -8.98 22.81 6.96
CA PHE A 35 -7.97 22.68 5.89
C PHE A 35 -7.14 21.40 6.02
N SER A 36 -6.75 21.02 7.25
CA SER A 36 -6.02 19.79 7.53
C SER A 36 -6.78 18.53 7.08
N ASN A 37 -8.09 18.47 7.37
CA ASN A 37 -8.93 17.31 7.03
C ASN A 37 -9.16 17.24 5.52
N ILE A 38 -9.40 18.37 4.86
CA ILE A 38 -9.54 18.43 3.40
C ILE A 38 -8.26 17.98 2.72
N PHE A 39 -7.10 18.50 3.17
CA PHE A 39 -5.81 18.16 2.59
C PHE A 39 -5.47 16.68 2.80
N SER A 40 -5.67 16.15 4.01
CA SER A 40 -5.47 14.73 4.30
C SER A 40 -6.38 13.84 3.44
N THR A 41 -7.68 14.13 3.44
CA THR A 41 -8.69 13.38 2.68
C THR A 41 -8.41 13.38 1.19
N PHE A 42 -8.06 14.54 0.62
CA PHE A 42 -7.70 14.67 -0.79
C PHE A 42 -6.45 13.84 -1.10
N THR A 43 -5.42 13.92 -0.26
CA THR A 43 -4.16 13.19 -0.44
C THR A 43 -4.39 11.68 -0.35
N ALA A 44 -5.16 11.20 0.63
CA ALA A 44 -5.58 9.82 0.74
C ALA A 44 -6.36 9.36 -0.50
N PHE A 45 -7.34 10.14 -0.95
CA PHE A 45 -8.11 9.83 -2.16
C PHE A 45 -7.19 9.66 -3.38
N VAL A 46 -6.27 10.60 -3.62
CA VAL A 46 -5.35 10.51 -4.76
C VAL A 46 -4.45 9.29 -4.64
N GLY A 47 -3.90 9.01 -3.46
CA GLY A 47 -3.08 7.81 -3.21
C GLY A 47 -3.84 6.51 -3.49
N LEU A 48 -5.03 6.36 -2.91
CA LEU A 48 -5.88 5.18 -3.13
C LEU A 48 -6.37 5.08 -4.59
N ALA A 49 -6.72 6.19 -5.22
CA ALA A 49 -7.10 6.25 -6.64
C ALA A 49 -5.96 5.79 -7.55
N MET A 50 -4.72 6.19 -7.24
CA MET A 50 -3.52 5.76 -7.96
C MET A 50 -3.31 4.24 -7.83
N GLY A 51 -3.66 3.64 -6.69
CA GLY A 51 -3.74 2.19 -6.50
C GLY A 51 -4.54 1.47 -7.59
N TYR A 52 -5.73 1.98 -7.95
CA TYR A 52 -6.54 1.40 -9.03
C TYR A 52 -5.84 1.45 -10.40
N VAL A 53 -5.09 2.52 -10.68
CA VAL A 53 -4.29 2.65 -11.91
C VAL A 53 -3.11 1.66 -11.91
N LEU A 54 -2.47 1.47 -10.75
CA LEU A 54 -1.30 0.59 -10.60
C LEU A 54 -1.60 -0.89 -10.90
N PHE A 55 -2.81 -1.39 -10.64
CA PHE A 55 -3.16 -2.78 -10.96
C PHE A 55 -3.00 -3.09 -12.45
N ASN A 56 -3.27 -2.13 -13.33
CA ASN A 56 -3.05 -2.29 -14.76
C ASN A 56 -1.56 -2.26 -15.11
N LYS A 57 -0.78 -1.36 -14.48
CA LYS A 57 0.67 -1.25 -14.68
C LYS A 57 1.46 -2.47 -14.20
N ILE A 58 1.17 -2.98 -12.99
CA ILE A 58 1.83 -4.17 -12.44
C ILE A 58 1.56 -5.40 -13.30
N SER A 59 0.41 -5.45 -13.98
CA SER A 59 0.20 -6.40 -15.07
C SER A 59 0.12 -7.88 -14.63
N LEU A 60 0.09 -8.15 -13.32
CA LEU A 60 0.02 -9.49 -12.74
C LEU A 60 -1.39 -10.10 -12.85
N ASN A 61 -2.43 -9.27 -12.99
CA ASN A 61 -3.84 -9.68 -12.96
C ASN A 61 -4.65 -9.24 -14.20
N LYS A 62 -4.00 -9.11 -15.37
CA LYS A 62 -4.56 -8.54 -16.62
C LYS A 62 -5.94 -9.05 -17.08
N LYS A 63 -6.49 -10.15 -16.55
CA LYS A 63 -7.73 -10.80 -17.04
C LYS A 63 -8.91 -10.75 -16.07
N THR A 64 -8.81 -10.10 -14.91
CA THR A 64 -9.84 -10.15 -13.87
C THR A 64 -10.02 -8.81 -13.15
N HIS A 65 -11.26 -8.43 -12.82
CA HIS A 65 -11.55 -7.27 -11.95
C HIS A 65 -11.42 -7.60 -10.46
N LEU A 66 -11.25 -8.88 -10.11
CA LEU A 66 -11.07 -9.37 -8.75
C LEU A 66 -10.08 -8.56 -7.87
N PRO A 67 -8.85 -8.22 -8.31
CA PRO A 67 -7.96 -7.38 -7.49
C PRO A 67 -8.53 -5.99 -7.19
N LEU A 68 -9.19 -5.35 -8.16
CA LEU A 68 -9.79 -4.02 -7.98
C LEU A 68 -10.94 -4.11 -6.97
N PHE A 69 -11.76 -5.15 -7.08
CA PHE A 69 -12.87 -5.40 -6.15
C PHE A 69 -12.39 -5.68 -4.72
N LEU A 70 -11.39 -6.55 -4.55
CA LEU A 70 -10.79 -6.81 -3.24
C LEU A 70 -10.18 -5.54 -2.64
N TYR A 71 -9.51 -4.74 -3.46
CA TYR A 71 -8.94 -3.46 -3.04
C TYR A 71 -10.03 -2.51 -2.51
N SER A 72 -11.18 -2.40 -3.20
CA SER A 72 -12.33 -1.62 -2.72
C SER A 72 -12.89 -2.15 -1.40
N ILE A 73 -13.01 -3.47 -1.23
CA ILE A 73 -13.50 -4.08 0.01
C ILE A 73 -12.54 -3.77 1.17
N PHE A 74 -11.22 -3.86 0.95
CA PHE A 74 -10.25 -3.53 1.99
C PHE A 74 -10.25 -2.05 2.35
N ILE A 75 -10.36 -1.14 1.37
CA ILE A 75 -10.53 0.28 1.65
C ILE A 75 -11.78 0.51 2.50
N PHE A 76 -12.92 -0.05 2.10
CA PHE A 76 -14.17 0.05 2.85
C PHE A 76 -14.02 -0.43 4.30
N SER A 77 -13.27 -1.52 4.49
CA SER A 77 -13.06 -2.12 5.81
C SER A 77 -12.15 -1.30 6.72
N PHE A 78 -11.09 -0.70 6.19
CA PHE A 78 -10.01 -0.12 7.01
C PHE A 78 -9.98 1.40 7.02
N TYR A 79 -10.72 2.06 6.12
CA TYR A 79 -10.87 3.51 6.13
C TYR A 79 -11.94 3.92 7.14
N ASP A 80 -11.59 4.82 8.07
CA ASP A 80 -12.47 5.19 9.20
C ASP A 80 -12.95 6.65 9.21
N GLY A 81 -12.75 7.40 8.12
CA GLY A 81 -13.44 8.67 7.94
C GLY A 81 -12.74 9.91 8.51
N ASN A 82 -11.49 9.82 8.98
CA ASN A 82 -10.65 10.98 9.25
C ASN A 82 -9.18 10.54 9.27
N LEU A 83 -8.62 10.29 8.09
CA LEU A 83 -7.28 9.73 8.01
C LEU A 83 -6.23 10.72 8.52
N ASP A 84 -5.28 10.23 9.32
CA ASP A 84 -4.11 11.04 9.70
C ASP A 84 -3.32 11.49 8.45
N ILE A 85 -2.82 12.73 8.48
CA ILE A 85 -2.10 13.32 7.35
C ILE A 85 -0.82 12.56 7.01
N GLY A 86 -0.15 11.99 8.02
CA GLY A 86 1.02 11.15 7.85
C GLY A 86 0.70 9.87 7.08
N ILE A 87 -0.38 9.17 7.46
CA ILE A 87 -0.83 7.95 6.77
C ILE A 87 -1.32 8.29 5.35
N SER A 88 -2.05 9.39 5.18
CA SER A 88 -2.52 9.87 3.87
C SER A 88 -1.36 10.12 2.93
N MET A 89 -0.32 10.80 3.43
CA MET A 89 0.87 11.07 2.64
C MET A 89 1.66 9.79 2.35
N ALA A 90 1.78 8.88 3.32
CA ALA A 90 2.43 7.57 3.13
C ALA A 90 1.73 6.72 2.05
N LEU A 91 0.39 6.72 1.99
CA LEU A 91 -0.38 6.06 0.93
C LEU A 91 -0.11 6.67 -0.45
N PHE A 92 -0.06 7.99 -0.51
CA PHE A 92 0.21 8.74 -1.73
C PHE A 92 1.63 8.50 -2.24
N THR A 93 2.65 8.71 -1.40
CA THR A 93 4.06 8.51 -1.73
C THR A 93 4.34 7.06 -2.10
N SER A 94 3.80 6.08 -1.36
CA SER A 94 3.92 4.65 -1.67
C SER A 94 3.35 4.31 -3.04
N SER A 95 2.21 4.89 -3.42
CA SER A 95 1.60 4.67 -4.73
C SER A 95 2.44 5.26 -5.87
N ILE A 96 3.04 6.43 -5.66
CA ILE A 96 3.96 7.02 -6.63
C ILE A 96 5.24 6.19 -6.76
N LEU A 97 5.83 5.73 -5.64
CA LEU A 97 7.01 4.86 -5.65
C LEU A 97 6.74 3.58 -6.45
N LEU A 98 5.61 2.92 -6.18
CA LEU A 98 5.18 1.76 -6.94
C LEU A 98 4.99 2.08 -8.43
N PHE A 99 4.50 3.26 -8.80
CA PHE A 99 4.34 3.67 -10.20
C PHE A 99 5.67 3.73 -10.95
N PHE A 100 6.73 4.26 -10.33
CA PHE A 100 8.06 4.32 -10.93
C PHE A 100 8.68 2.93 -11.06
N PHE A 101 8.66 2.13 -10.00
CA PHE A 101 9.30 0.81 -10.01
C PHE A 101 8.58 -0.25 -10.85
N THR A 102 7.28 -0.05 -11.11
CA THR A 102 6.48 -0.95 -11.94
C THR A 102 6.46 -0.55 -13.42
N SER A 103 7.14 0.56 -13.77
CA SER A 103 7.33 0.99 -15.16
C SER A 103 8.12 -0.04 -15.96
N GLU A 104 7.61 -0.40 -17.14
CA GLU A 104 8.30 -1.27 -18.11
C GLU A 104 9.36 -0.51 -18.91
N ASN A 105 9.40 0.82 -18.83
CA ASN A 105 10.42 1.64 -19.46
C ASN A 105 11.63 1.78 -18.53
N ASP A 106 12.71 1.08 -18.87
CA ASP A 106 13.94 1.07 -18.07
C ASP A 106 14.56 2.46 -17.92
N LYS A 107 14.43 3.36 -18.90
CA LYS A 107 14.93 4.75 -18.81
C LYS A 107 14.18 5.54 -17.74
N ILE A 108 12.85 5.44 -17.72
CA ILE A 108 12.04 6.11 -16.68
C ILE A 108 12.40 5.58 -15.29
N ARG A 109 12.69 4.28 -15.17
CA ARG A 109 13.09 3.67 -13.90
C ARG A 109 14.49 4.12 -13.46
N SER A 110 15.47 4.15 -14.37
CA SER A 110 16.84 4.54 -14.05
C SER A 110 17.02 6.03 -13.80
N ASP A 111 16.25 6.87 -14.49
CA ASP A 111 16.46 8.32 -14.44
C ASP A 111 15.63 8.99 -13.32
N SER A 112 14.76 8.22 -12.66
CA SER A 112 13.86 8.72 -11.62
C SER A 112 14.41 8.60 -10.20
N PHE A 113 15.60 8.02 -9.97
CA PHE A 113 16.07 7.75 -8.60
C PHE A 113 16.27 9.01 -7.74
N LEU A 114 16.60 10.15 -8.33
CA LEU A 114 16.62 11.44 -7.63
C LEU A 114 15.23 11.84 -7.13
N LEU A 115 14.22 11.66 -7.97
CA LEU A 115 12.83 11.96 -7.61
C LEU A 115 12.27 10.94 -6.61
N VAL A 116 12.63 9.66 -6.74
CA VAL A 116 12.34 8.61 -5.75
C VAL A 116 12.90 8.98 -4.39
N GLY A 117 14.16 9.43 -4.32
CA GLY A 117 14.78 9.90 -3.07
C GLY A 117 14.03 11.07 -2.46
N SER A 118 13.63 12.03 -3.30
CA SER A 118 12.82 13.17 -2.87
C SER A 118 11.46 12.71 -2.28
N ILE A 119 10.77 11.77 -2.94
CA ILE A 119 9.50 11.21 -2.46
C ILE A 119 9.67 10.48 -1.12
N LEU A 120 10.74 9.69 -0.96
CA LEU A 120 11.03 9.00 0.30
C LEU A 120 11.27 9.99 1.45
N ALA A 121 12.02 11.06 1.20
CA ALA A 121 12.22 12.11 2.19
C ALA A 121 10.92 12.83 2.57
N VAL A 122 10.06 13.14 1.59
CA VAL A 122 8.72 13.70 1.88
C VAL A 122 7.91 12.71 2.73
N SER A 123 7.90 11.43 2.35
CA SER A 123 7.20 10.38 3.12
C SER A 123 7.69 10.32 4.57
N TYR A 124 9.01 10.41 4.79
CA TYR A 124 9.61 10.40 6.11
C TYR A 124 9.25 11.63 6.94
N ILE A 125 9.24 12.82 6.33
CA ILE A 125 8.88 14.07 7.03
C ILE A 125 7.44 14.01 7.57
N PHE A 126 6.51 13.45 6.80
CA PHE A 126 5.11 13.32 7.21
C PHE A 126 4.87 12.10 8.11
N LEU A 127 5.60 11.00 7.90
CA LEU A 127 5.47 9.78 8.67
C LEU A 127 6.83 9.08 8.81
N PRO A 128 7.61 9.37 9.88
CA PRO A 128 8.98 8.86 10.06
C PRO A 128 9.09 7.34 10.03
N THR A 129 8.01 6.64 10.44
CA THR A 129 7.90 5.18 10.43
C THR A 129 8.07 4.56 9.03
N THR A 130 7.91 5.36 7.97
CA THR A 130 8.15 4.96 6.57
C THR A 130 9.63 4.82 6.19
N TRP A 131 10.57 5.03 7.11
CA TRP A 131 12.01 4.86 6.90
C TRP A 131 12.39 3.48 6.33
N THR A 132 11.61 2.44 6.63
CA THR A 132 11.83 1.09 6.11
C THR A 132 11.69 1.02 4.57
N LEU A 133 10.98 1.96 3.94
CA LEU A 133 10.91 2.08 2.47
C LEU A 133 12.26 2.42 1.85
N PHE A 134 13.16 3.09 2.57
CA PHE A 134 14.52 3.35 2.08
C PHE A 134 15.28 2.04 1.89
N ILE A 135 15.16 1.10 2.84
CA ILE A 135 15.78 -0.23 2.74
C ILE A 135 15.25 -0.95 1.49
N PHE A 136 13.94 -0.93 1.29
CA PHE A 136 13.31 -1.53 0.11
C PHE A 136 13.88 -0.97 -1.20
N VAL A 137 13.99 0.35 -1.31
CA VAL A 137 14.51 1.00 -2.52
C VAL A 137 16.00 0.70 -2.73
N ILE A 138 16.81 0.69 -1.67
CA ILE A 138 18.24 0.35 -1.76
C ILE A 138 18.41 -1.09 -2.26
N ILE A 139 17.68 -2.06 -1.69
CA ILE A 139 17.70 -3.45 -2.14
C ILE A 139 17.25 -3.55 -3.61
N HIS A 140 16.23 -2.79 -4.00
CA HIS A 140 15.76 -2.73 -5.37
C HIS A 140 16.85 -2.24 -6.33
N ILE A 141 17.55 -1.14 -5.99
CA ILE A 141 18.66 -0.61 -6.79
C ILE A 141 19.75 -1.67 -6.95
N ILE A 142 20.23 -2.27 -5.85
CA ILE A 142 21.30 -3.28 -5.89
C ILE A 142 20.92 -4.47 -6.76
N THR A 143 19.65 -4.88 -6.74
CA THR A 143 19.18 -6.06 -7.48
C THR A 143 18.93 -5.79 -8.96
N LYS A 144 18.60 -4.56 -9.35
CA LYS A 144 18.06 -4.25 -10.70
C LYS A 144 18.83 -3.23 -11.50
N SER A 145 19.70 -2.45 -10.89
CA SER A 145 20.40 -1.37 -11.56
C SER A 145 21.77 -1.79 -12.02
N ASP A 146 22.12 -1.53 -13.28
CA ASP A 146 23.48 -1.69 -13.78
C ASP A 146 24.44 -0.62 -13.20
N LYS A 147 23.92 0.57 -12.90
CA LYS A 147 24.67 1.71 -12.35
C LYS A 147 24.37 1.92 -10.85
N ILE A 148 24.66 0.91 -10.04
CA ILE A 148 24.30 0.87 -8.60
C ILE A 148 24.75 2.15 -7.87
N PHE A 149 26.05 2.49 -7.95
CA PHE A 149 26.61 3.64 -7.24
C PHE A 149 25.97 4.97 -7.65
N LEU A 150 25.79 5.20 -8.95
CA LEU A 150 25.18 6.42 -9.46
C LEU A 150 23.74 6.57 -8.95
N ASN A 151 22.98 5.48 -8.96
CA ASN A 151 21.57 5.50 -8.58
C ASN A 151 21.38 5.63 -7.06
N ILE A 152 22.27 5.05 -6.25
CA ILE A 152 22.33 5.31 -4.81
C ILE A 152 22.69 6.79 -4.55
N PHE A 153 23.67 7.33 -5.27
CA PHE A 153 24.03 8.75 -5.14
C PHE A 153 22.85 9.67 -5.48
N GLN A 154 22.15 9.41 -6.59
CA GLN A 154 20.96 10.15 -6.97
C GLN A 154 19.86 10.07 -5.91
N LEU A 155 19.62 8.88 -5.36
CA LEU A 155 18.66 8.67 -4.26
C LEU A 155 18.99 9.56 -3.06
N ILE A 156 20.24 9.51 -2.58
CA ILE A 156 20.71 10.31 -1.44
C ILE A 156 20.60 11.80 -1.75
N LEU A 157 20.99 12.22 -2.95
CA LEU A 157 20.90 13.61 -3.39
C LEU A 157 19.46 14.12 -3.36
N GLY A 158 18.50 13.33 -3.85
CA GLY A 158 17.08 13.65 -3.77
C GLY A 158 16.59 13.83 -2.33
N CYS A 159 17.01 12.94 -1.42
CA CYS A 159 16.66 13.05 -0.01
C CYS A 159 17.24 14.33 0.60
N PHE A 160 18.52 14.60 0.33
CA PHE A 160 19.23 15.77 0.82
C PHE A 160 18.55 17.07 0.37
N MET A 161 18.13 17.18 -0.89
CA MET A 161 17.43 18.37 -1.39
C MET A 161 16.14 18.66 -0.64
N VAL A 162 15.33 17.64 -0.34
CA VAL A 162 14.08 17.80 0.40
C VAL A 162 14.34 18.13 1.86
N ILE A 163 15.22 17.38 2.53
CA ILE A 163 15.52 17.58 3.96
C ILE A 163 16.15 18.96 4.19
N SER A 164 17.11 19.38 3.36
CA SER A 164 17.71 20.70 3.47
C SER A 164 16.70 21.82 3.22
N GLY A 165 15.81 21.66 2.24
CA GLY A 165 14.71 22.60 2.00
C GLY A 165 13.75 22.70 3.19
N TYR A 166 13.38 21.56 3.77
CA TYR A 166 12.54 21.50 4.98
C TYR A 166 13.20 22.20 6.17
N LEU A 167 14.47 21.88 6.47
CA LEU A 167 15.22 22.52 7.55
C LEU A 167 15.39 24.02 7.33
N CYS A 168 15.60 24.47 6.08
CA CYS A 168 15.67 25.89 5.74
C CYS A 168 14.34 26.61 6.01
N LEU A 169 13.21 26.02 5.59
CA LEU A 169 11.88 26.57 5.86
C LEU A 169 11.59 26.65 7.36
N MET A 170 11.91 25.60 8.09
CA MET A 170 11.70 25.58 9.54
C MET A 170 12.56 26.61 10.27
N TYR A 171 13.82 26.76 9.86
CA TYR A 171 14.71 27.80 10.37
C TYR A 171 14.16 29.21 10.10
N LEU A 172 13.66 29.47 8.89
CA LEU A 172 13.05 30.75 8.53
C LEU A 172 11.75 31.06 9.29
N LEU A 173 11.02 30.03 9.68
CA LEU A 173 9.76 30.15 10.43
C LEU A 173 9.97 30.13 11.95
N GLU A 174 11.23 30.06 12.42
CA GLU A 174 11.58 29.96 13.84
C GLU A 174 10.88 28.78 14.55
N ILE A 175 10.67 27.68 13.81
CA ILE A 175 10.09 26.44 14.36
C ILE A 175 11.24 25.54 14.81
N ASP A 176 11.27 25.20 16.10
CA ASP A 176 12.19 24.19 16.64
C ASP A 176 11.73 22.79 16.23
N VAL A 177 12.53 22.11 15.39
CA VAL A 177 12.14 20.86 14.69
C VAL A 177 12.71 19.60 15.32
N PHE A 178 13.70 19.74 16.21
CA PHE A 178 14.37 18.57 16.80
C PHE A 178 13.53 18.01 17.96
N THR A 179 12.38 17.44 17.61
CA THR A 179 11.60 16.58 18.50
C THR A 179 12.02 15.12 18.33
N GLU A 180 11.94 14.36 19.41
CA GLU A 180 12.27 12.92 19.42
C GLU A 180 11.36 12.12 18.48
N ASP A 181 10.17 12.64 18.15
CA ASP A 181 9.17 12.03 17.26
C ASP A 181 9.69 11.77 15.84
N TYR A 182 10.71 12.51 15.39
CA TYR A 182 11.35 12.30 14.08
C TYR A 182 12.36 11.16 14.08
N ILE A 183 12.69 10.59 15.24
CA ILE A 183 13.53 9.40 15.34
C ILE A 183 12.59 8.21 15.38
N PRO A 184 12.55 7.34 14.34
CA PRO A 184 11.69 6.17 14.33
C PRO A 184 12.28 5.10 15.26
N LEU A 185 12.16 5.34 16.57
CA LEU A 185 12.50 4.39 17.62
C LEU A 185 11.55 3.21 17.49
N ILE A 186 12.10 2.01 17.42
CA ILE A 186 11.29 0.79 17.47
C ILE A 186 10.58 0.82 18.82
N SER A 187 9.25 0.80 18.80
CA SER A 187 8.45 0.82 20.02
C SER A 187 8.88 -0.34 20.94
N ASN A 188 9.15 -0.03 22.21
CA ASN A 188 9.41 -1.06 23.22
C ASN A 188 8.12 -1.82 23.57
N GLU A 189 6.97 -1.27 23.20
CA GLU A 189 5.64 -1.84 23.40
C GLU A 189 5.20 -2.59 22.14
N MET A 190 5.77 -3.79 21.92
CA MET A 190 5.21 -4.69 20.93
C MET A 190 3.74 -4.99 21.29
N ILE A 191 2.85 -4.93 20.29
CA ILE A 191 1.42 -5.24 20.47
C ILE A 191 1.30 -6.64 21.11
N THR A 192 0.71 -6.71 22.29
CA THR A 192 0.51 -7.96 23.04
C THR A 192 -0.90 -8.51 22.90
N ASP A 193 -1.90 -7.64 22.67
CA ASP A 193 -3.27 -8.05 22.39
C ASP A 193 -3.62 -7.94 20.90
N PHE A 194 -3.91 -9.09 20.29
CA PHE A 194 -4.32 -9.21 18.89
C PHE A 194 -5.81 -9.52 18.73
N SER A 195 -6.60 -9.45 19.81
CA SER A 195 -8.03 -9.80 19.83
C SER A 195 -8.83 -9.07 18.74
N SER A 196 -8.50 -7.80 18.51
CA SER A 196 -9.09 -6.97 17.46
C SER A 196 -8.86 -7.47 16.04
N PHE A 197 -7.81 -8.26 15.79
CA PHE A 197 -7.44 -8.77 14.47
C PHE A 197 -7.93 -10.20 14.22
N TYR A 198 -8.62 -10.84 15.16
CA TYR A 198 -9.08 -12.23 15.03
C TYR A 198 -10.03 -12.43 13.84
N THR A 199 -10.85 -11.43 13.56
CA THR A 199 -11.72 -11.32 12.37
C THR A 199 -10.96 -11.42 11.06
N LEU A 200 -9.69 -10.98 11.03
CA LEU A 200 -8.82 -10.97 9.85
C LEU A 200 -7.92 -12.22 9.72
N ILE A 201 -7.89 -13.11 10.73
CA ILE A 201 -7.12 -14.37 10.68
C ILE A 201 -7.41 -15.17 9.39
N PRO A 202 -8.67 -15.35 8.94
CA PRO A 202 -8.92 -16.08 7.70
C PRO A 202 -8.21 -15.49 6.48
N ILE A 203 -8.14 -14.15 6.40
CA ILE A 203 -7.45 -13.44 5.32
C ILE A 203 -5.94 -13.66 5.42
N LEU A 204 -5.38 -13.60 6.63
CA LEU A 204 -3.97 -13.85 6.89
C LEU A 204 -3.57 -15.29 6.51
N VAL A 205 -4.38 -16.28 6.88
CA VAL A 205 -4.18 -17.69 6.49
C VAL A 205 -4.21 -17.83 4.96
N MET A 206 -5.18 -17.20 4.29
CA MET A 206 -5.24 -17.20 2.83
C MET A 206 -4.02 -16.52 2.18
N CYS A 207 -3.49 -15.46 2.78
CA CYS A 207 -2.26 -14.81 2.32
C CYS A 207 -1.05 -15.76 2.42
N ILE A 208 -0.90 -16.46 3.55
CA ILE A 208 0.18 -17.45 3.72
C ILE A 208 0.05 -18.57 2.68
N LEU A 209 -1.15 -19.11 2.49
CA LEU A 209 -1.41 -20.12 1.46
C LEU A 209 -1.15 -19.61 0.04
N ALA A 210 -1.50 -18.35 -0.25
CA ALA A 210 -1.26 -17.71 -1.53
C ALA A 210 0.24 -17.55 -1.83
N VAL A 211 1.03 -17.19 -0.83
CA VAL A 211 2.49 -17.12 -0.93
C VAL A 211 3.08 -18.53 -1.11
N GLY A 212 2.61 -19.52 -0.34
CA GLY A 212 3.01 -20.92 -0.48
C GLY A 212 2.74 -21.48 -1.88
N ASP A 213 1.51 -21.34 -2.38
CA ASP A 213 1.14 -21.72 -3.76
C ASP A 213 2.03 -21.01 -4.79
N HIS A 214 2.43 -19.76 -4.51
CA HIS A 214 3.30 -19.05 -5.42
C HIS A 214 4.64 -19.76 -5.63
N PHE A 215 5.27 -20.18 -4.53
CA PHE A 215 6.58 -20.82 -4.53
C PHE A 215 6.51 -22.29 -5.00
N ILE A 216 5.46 -23.03 -4.65
CA ILE A 216 5.25 -24.41 -5.15
C ILE A 216 5.16 -24.41 -6.68
N ASN A 217 4.48 -23.42 -7.26
CA ASN A 217 4.32 -23.29 -8.70
C ASN A 217 5.33 -22.33 -9.34
N LEU A 218 6.47 -22.05 -8.69
CA LEU A 218 7.47 -21.09 -9.17
C LEU A 218 7.98 -21.48 -10.57
N ASN A 219 8.36 -22.74 -10.76
CA ASN A 219 8.97 -23.22 -12.01
C ASN A 219 8.05 -23.11 -13.24
N LYS A 220 6.72 -23.06 -13.03
CA LYS A 220 5.72 -22.94 -14.09
C LYS A 220 5.51 -21.49 -14.58
N LYS A 221 6.15 -20.51 -13.94
CA LYS A 221 5.91 -19.07 -14.18
C LYS A 221 7.00 -18.45 -15.05
N SER A 222 6.62 -17.46 -15.85
CA SER A 222 7.58 -16.66 -16.61
C SER A 222 8.54 -15.90 -15.68
N PRO A 223 9.80 -15.65 -16.09
CA PRO A 223 10.74 -14.83 -15.33
C PRO A 223 10.18 -13.46 -14.94
N THR A 224 9.43 -12.83 -15.84
CA THR A 224 8.75 -11.56 -15.60
C THR A 224 7.70 -11.64 -14.49
N SER A 225 6.87 -12.69 -14.46
CA SER A 225 5.89 -12.88 -13.39
C SER A 225 6.54 -13.22 -12.05
N LYS A 226 7.68 -13.93 -12.04
CA LYS A 226 8.45 -14.22 -10.82
C LYS A 226 8.98 -12.92 -10.23
N PHE A 227 9.66 -12.12 -11.06
CA PHE A 227 10.26 -10.86 -10.63
C PHE A 227 9.21 -9.87 -10.09
N LYS A 228 8.12 -9.62 -10.83
CA LYS A 228 7.07 -8.69 -10.39
C LYS A 228 6.39 -9.14 -9.08
N TYR A 229 6.29 -10.45 -8.83
CA TYR A 229 5.75 -10.95 -7.57
C TYR A 229 6.75 -10.86 -6.42
N ALA A 230 8.03 -11.14 -6.65
CA ALA A 230 9.09 -10.95 -5.66
C ALA A 230 9.19 -9.48 -5.23
N PHE A 231 9.16 -8.55 -6.19
CA PHE A 231 9.08 -7.12 -5.94
C PHE A 231 7.89 -6.74 -5.05
N LEU A 232 6.71 -7.30 -5.34
CA LEU A 232 5.51 -7.05 -4.56
C LEU A 232 5.59 -7.64 -3.15
N LEU A 233 6.23 -8.80 -3.00
CA LEU A 233 6.42 -9.47 -1.71
C LEU A 233 7.44 -8.72 -0.85
N SER A 234 8.52 -8.20 -1.43
CA SER A 234 9.48 -7.37 -0.69
C SER A 234 8.86 -6.04 -0.28
N PHE A 235 8.01 -5.43 -1.13
CA PHE A 235 7.24 -4.26 -0.74
C PHE A 235 6.28 -4.57 0.41
N LEU A 236 5.52 -5.67 0.32
CA LEU A 236 4.63 -6.12 1.39
C LEU A 236 5.38 -6.36 2.71
N LEU A 237 6.56 -7.00 2.66
CA LEU A 237 7.37 -7.27 3.84
C LEU A 237 7.72 -5.98 4.58
N VAL A 238 8.14 -4.95 3.84
CA VAL A 238 8.45 -3.64 4.42
C VAL A 238 7.22 -3.00 5.06
N GLN A 239 6.07 -3.06 4.42
CA GLN A 239 4.82 -2.56 5.00
C GLN A 239 4.38 -3.34 6.26
N ILE A 240 4.62 -4.66 6.29
CA ILE A 240 4.39 -5.48 7.49
C ILE A 240 5.32 -5.06 8.63
N LEU A 241 6.59 -4.74 8.36
CA LEU A 241 7.49 -4.21 9.39
C LEU A 241 6.95 -2.88 9.96
N ILE A 242 6.40 -2.01 9.11
CA ILE A 242 5.77 -0.77 9.57
C ILE A 242 4.60 -1.09 10.51
N LEU A 243 3.72 -2.01 10.09
CA LEU A 243 2.58 -2.43 10.91
C LEU A 243 3.01 -3.02 12.26
N VAL A 244 3.95 -3.95 12.27
CA VAL A 244 4.38 -4.65 13.49
C VAL A 244 5.03 -3.70 14.49
N PHE A 245 5.83 -2.74 14.02
CA PHE A 245 6.58 -1.84 14.92
C PHE A 245 5.85 -0.54 15.26
N TYR A 246 4.91 -0.08 14.41
CA TYR A 246 4.38 1.29 14.52
C TYR A 246 2.86 1.42 14.40
N MET A 247 2.10 0.35 14.10
CA MET A 247 0.64 0.46 14.00
C MET A 247 -0.01 0.90 15.31
N GLY A 248 0.47 0.42 16.45
CA GLY A 248 -0.17 0.65 17.75
C GLY A 248 -1.67 0.33 17.69
N SER A 249 -2.52 1.26 18.14
CA SER A 249 -3.98 1.21 18.02
C SER A 249 -4.52 1.83 16.73
N HIS A 250 -3.68 2.38 15.84
CA HIS A 250 -4.11 3.06 14.62
C HIS A 250 -4.38 2.07 13.48
N ARG A 251 -5.63 1.63 13.34
CA ARG A 251 -6.06 0.66 12.32
C ARG A 251 -5.80 1.11 10.88
N GLU A 252 -5.77 2.41 10.64
CA GLU A 252 -5.58 3.01 9.32
C GLU A 252 -4.26 2.59 8.65
N TYR A 253 -3.26 2.18 9.43
CA TYR A 253 -2.01 1.60 8.91
C TYR A 253 -2.25 0.35 8.04
N LEU A 254 -3.34 -0.40 8.25
CA LEU A 254 -3.69 -1.54 7.41
C LEU A 254 -3.90 -1.12 5.95
N LEU A 255 -4.24 0.13 5.67
CA LEU A 255 -4.38 0.65 4.30
C LEU A 255 -3.06 0.54 3.51
N LEU A 256 -1.90 0.54 4.18
CA LEU A 256 -0.58 0.44 3.52
C LEU A 256 -0.36 -0.93 2.85
N VAL A 257 -0.99 -1.99 3.35
CA VAL A 257 -0.83 -3.37 2.83
C VAL A 257 -1.92 -3.81 1.87
N ILE A 258 -3.02 -3.05 1.74
CA ILE A 258 -4.19 -3.51 0.95
C ILE A 258 -3.85 -3.69 -0.53
N PHE A 259 -2.95 -2.88 -1.09
CA PHE A 259 -2.55 -2.98 -2.49
C PHE A 259 -1.85 -4.33 -2.80
N PRO A 260 -0.73 -4.68 -2.15
CA PRO A 260 -0.09 -5.98 -2.37
C PRO A 260 -1.00 -7.17 -2.00
N ILE A 261 -1.75 -7.09 -0.89
CA ILE A 261 -2.66 -8.16 -0.46
C ILE A 261 -3.74 -8.43 -1.52
N SER A 262 -4.35 -7.38 -2.09
CA SER A 262 -5.35 -7.51 -3.15
C SER A 262 -4.81 -8.26 -4.37
N ILE A 263 -3.54 -8.03 -4.73
CA ILE A 263 -2.89 -8.75 -5.84
C ILE A 263 -2.65 -10.21 -5.49
N ILE A 264 -2.11 -10.48 -4.29
CA ILE A 264 -1.78 -11.83 -3.83
C ILE A 264 -3.03 -12.70 -3.75
N LEU A 265 -4.06 -12.23 -3.05
CA LEU A 265 -5.30 -12.99 -2.85
C LEU A 265 -6.08 -13.17 -4.15
N SER A 266 -6.17 -12.14 -5.00
CA SER A 266 -6.84 -12.30 -6.29
C SER A 266 -6.16 -13.32 -7.19
N ARG A 267 -4.83 -13.41 -7.16
CA ARG A 267 -4.11 -14.48 -7.88
C ARG A 267 -4.44 -15.84 -7.30
N PHE A 268 -4.35 -15.99 -5.98
CA PHE A 268 -4.64 -17.25 -5.30
C PHE A 268 -6.04 -17.76 -5.62
N LEU A 269 -7.07 -16.93 -5.38
CA LEU A 269 -8.47 -17.26 -5.68
C LEU A 269 -8.68 -17.64 -7.15
N ARG A 270 -7.98 -16.97 -8.08
CA ARG A 270 -8.09 -17.26 -9.51
C ARG A 270 -7.51 -18.63 -9.89
N PHE A 271 -6.44 -19.06 -9.22
CA PHE A 271 -5.75 -20.32 -9.55
C PHE A 271 -6.29 -21.54 -8.80
N ILE A 272 -7.23 -21.35 -7.86
CA ILE A 272 -7.98 -22.44 -7.26
C ILE A 272 -8.74 -23.22 -8.35
N LYS A 273 -8.58 -24.55 -8.37
CA LYS A 273 -9.13 -25.46 -9.38
C LYS A 273 -10.67 -25.44 -9.42
N TYR A 274 -11.32 -25.38 -8.27
CA TYR A 274 -12.77 -25.53 -8.15
C TYR A 274 -13.48 -24.18 -8.05
N PRO A 275 -14.41 -23.85 -8.98
CA PRO A 275 -15.09 -22.55 -8.98
C PRO A 275 -15.83 -22.19 -7.69
N TRP A 276 -16.50 -23.17 -7.07
CA TRP A 276 -17.23 -22.96 -5.81
C TRP A 276 -16.29 -22.55 -4.67
N LEU A 277 -15.06 -23.08 -4.66
CA LEU A 277 -14.06 -22.75 -3.64
C LEU A 277 -13.47 -21.34 -3.87
N GLN A 278 -13.45 -20.85 -5.12
CA GLN A 278 -13.11 -19.45 -5.40
C GLN A 278 -14.14 -18.50 -4.80
N GLU A 279 -15.43 -18.83 -4.96
CA GLU A 279 -16.54 -18.03 -4.43
C GLU A 279 -16.58 -18.09 -2.90
N LEU A 280 -16.40 -19.26 -2.31
CA LEU A 280 -16.29 -19.43 -0.87
C LEU A 280 -15.14 -18.58 -0.30
N GLY A 281 -13.95 -18.64 -0.93
CA GLY A 281 -12.81 -17.82 -0.50
C GLY A 281 -13.06 -16.31 -0.61
N LEU A 282 -13.78 -15.86 -1.65
CA LEU A 282 -14.21 -14.46 -1.77
C LEU A 282 -15.16 -14.08 -0.62
N TRP A 283 -16.16 -14.91 -0.33
CA TRP A 283 -17.13 -14.65 0.73
C TRP A 283 -16.48 -14.63 2.12
N ILE A 284 -15.52 -15.51 2.38
CA ILE A 284 -14.73 -15.47 3.62
C ILE A 284 -14.06 -14.10 3.77
N ILE A 285 -13.40 -13.59 2.72
CA ILE A 285 -12.76 -12.28 2.77
C ILE A 285 -13.78 -11.17 3.05
N ILE A 286 -14.91 -11.16 2.35
CA ILE A 286 -15.96 -10.15 2.53
C ILE A 286 -16.51 -10.18 3.96
N ILE A 287 -16.85 -11.37 4.47
CA ILE A 287 -17.41 -11.54 5.81
C ILE A 287 -16.38 -11.14 6.87
N SER A 288 -15.12 -11.55 6.73
CA SER A 288 -14.04 -11.13 7.62
C SER A 288 -13.91 -9.60 7.66
N CYS A 289 -13.88 -8.92 6.50
CA CYS A 289 -13.82 -7.46 6.45
C CYS A 289 -15.06 -6.78 7.05
N LEU A 290 -16.26 -7.32 6.82
CA LEU A 290 -17.50 -6.76 7.39
C LEU A 290 -17.52 -6.93 8.91
N LEU A 291 -17.20 -8.12 9.42
CA LEU A 291 -17.09 -8.37 10.85
C LEU A 291 -16.04 -7.45 11.48
N ASP A 292 -14.92 -7.23 10.80
CA ASP A 292 -13.87 -6.34 11.25
C ASP A 292 -14.32 -4.86 11.26
N LYS A 293 -15.03 -4.38 10.23
CA LYS A 293 -15.53 -2.99 10.18
C LYS A 293 -16.56 -2.70 11.29
N PHE A 294 -17.38 -3.69 11.64
CA PHE A 294 -18.44 -3.54 12.65
C PHE A 294 -18.05 -4.13 14.02
N ASN A 295 -16.78 -4.48 14.25
CA ASN A 295 -16.34 -5.06 15.51
C ASN A 295 -16.37 -3.99 16.62
N PRO A 296 -17.18 -4.15 17.68
CA PRO A 296 -17.27 -3.18 18.77
C PRO A 296 -16.03 -3.16 19.67
N ASN A 297 -15.18 -4.20 19.62
CA ASN A 297 -13.99 -4.32 20.48
C ASN A 297 -12.87 -3.31 20.16
N PHE A 298 -13.08 -2.43 19.16
CA PHE A 298 -12.14 -1.37 18.79
C PHE A 298 -12.60 0.03 19.24
N VAL A 299 -13.77 0.15 19.88
CA VAL A 299 -14.21 1.40 20.52
C VAL A 299 -13.65 1.46 21.93
N ILE A 300 -12.33 1.65 22.07
CA ILE A 300 -11.67 2.02 23.33
C ILE A 300 -10.59 3.04 23.02
#